data_AF-A0A497SRM5-F1
#
_entry.id   AF-A0A497SRM5-F1
#
_cell.length_a   1.000
_cell.length_b   1.000
_cell.length_c   1.000
_cell.angle_alpha   90.00
_cell.angle_beta   90.00
_cell.angle_gamma   90.00
#
_symmetry.space_group_name_H-M   'P 1'
#
loop_
_entity.id
_entity.type
_entity.pdbx_description
1 polymer ?
#
loop_
_entity_poly.entity_id
_entity_poly.type
_entity_poly.pdbx_seq_one_letter_code
_entity_poly.pdbx_strand_id
1 'polypeptide(L)'
;MASSNKERIYAPLNKKDLRRLRELALDEHEKFFERNPHLRRAYYNSLIGICLCQGAALHYLNPKIGIKDFDIWHFYLRSSWVNFPYRAHKRIENGYMGMPIDFLKRDIPRYVYDQGSKESGQVIMNYLLERNTKSKNFLLKKAIIGLYPDKIFGKVLWKGSGDIYTVT
;
A
#
# COMPACT_ATOMS: atom_id res chain seq x y z
N MET A 1 24.98 9.59 -17.27
CA MET A 1 23.50 9.72 -17.18
C MET A 1 23.18 10.38 -15.86
N ALA A 2 22.63 11.60 -15.88
CA ALA A 2 22.34 12.36 -14.68
C ALA A 2 21.28 11.61 -13.85
N SER A 3 21.66 11.18 -12.65
CA SER A 3 20.70 10.75 -11.63
C SER A 3 19.79 11.94 -11.35
N SER A 4 18.56 11.92 -11.84
CA SER A 4 17.58 12.96 -11.52
C SER A 4 17.41 12.96 -10.01
N ASN A 5 18.00 13.95 -9.34
CA ASN A 5 17.80 14.18 -7.93
C ASN A 5 16.36 14.68 -7.76
N LYS A 6 15.37 13.78 -7.88
CA LYS A 6 13.96 14.10 -7.66
C LYS A 6 13.87 14.71 -6.26
N GLU A 7 13.48 15.97 -6.21
CA GLU A 7 13.37 16.74 -4.96
C GLU A 7 12.50 15.97 -3.98
N ARG A 8 12.99 15.83 -2.75
CA ARG A 8 12.23 15.23 -1.66
C ARG A 8 11.40 16.31 -0.99
N ILE A 9 10.15 16.00 -0.69
CA ILE A 9 9.37 16.82 0.25
C ILE A 9 9.61 16.35 1.68
N TYR A 10 9.79 17.29 2.59
CA TYR A 10 10.05 17.04 4.01
C TYR A 10 8.94 17.54 4.94
N ALA A 11 7.89 18.15 4.36
CA ALA A 11 6.71 18.56 5.11
C ALA A 11 6.09 17.32 5.80
N PRO A 12 5.88 17.35 7.12
CA PRO A 12 5.35 16.20 7.84
C PRO A 12 3.98 15.78 7.32
N LEU A 13 3.79 14.48 7.13
CA LEU A 13 2.47 13.92 6.86
C LEU A 13 1.67 13.78 8.16
N ASN A 14 0.42 14.22 8.14
CA ASN A 14 -0.54 14.09 9.23
C ASN A 14 -1.78 13.30 8.77
N LYS A 15 -2.76 13.16 9.68
CA LYS A 15 -3.97 12.36 9.42
C LYS A 15 -4.86 12.93 8.29
N LYS A 16 -4.82 14.24 8.02
CA LYS A 16 -5.52 14.84 6.87
C LYS A 16 -4.85 14.42 5.56
N ASP A 17 -3.52 14.36 5.52
CA ASP A 17 -2.78 13.86 4.35
C ASP A 17 -3.10 12.38 4.09
N LEU A 18 -3.12 11.55 5.14
CA LEU A 18 -3.53 10.14 5.00
C LEU A 18 -4.96 10.01 4.47
N ARG A 19 -5.88 10.90 4.88
CA ARG A 19 -7.24 10.92 4.36
C ARG A 19 -7.25 11.24 2.86
N ARG A 20 -6.45 12.23 2.43
CA ARG A 20 -6.36 12.58 1.01
C ARG A 20 -5.76 11.44 0.17
N LEU A 21 -4.73 10.77 0.68
CA LEU A 21 -4.16 9.59 0.02
C LEU A 21 -5.17 8.43 -0.05
N ARG A 22 -5.97 8.22 0.99
CA ARG A 22 -7.06 7.24 0.99
C ARG A 22 -8.11 7.57 -0.08
N GLU A 23 -8.53 8.83 -0.20
CA GLU A 23 -9.51 9.25 -1.23
C GLU A 23 -8.99 8.93 -2.64
N LEU A 24 -7.73 9.29 -2.92
CA LEU A 24 -7.09 8.98 -4.20
C LEU A 24 -6.99 7.46 -4.44
N ALA A 25 -6.73 6.68 -3.39
CA ALA A 25 -6.66 5.24 -3.49
C ALA A 25 -8.03 4.59 -3.74
N LEU A 26 -9.10 5.11 -3.14
CA LEU A 26 -10.47 4.62 -3.38
C LEU A 26 -10.96 5.00 -4.78
N ASP A 27 -10.67 6.22 -5.24
CA ASP A 27 -10.93 6.62 -6.63
C ASP A 27 -10.18 5.71 -7.63
N GLU A 28 -8.93 5.38 -7.35
CA GLU A 28 -8.19 4.42 -8.18
C GLU A 28 -8.73 2.99 -8.10
N HIS A 29 -9.36 2.58 -6.99
CA HIS A 29 -10.07 1.31 -6.91
C HIS A 29 -11.24 1.28 -7.90
N GLU A 30 -12.09 2.31 -7.91
CA GLU A 30 -13.20 2.43 -8.88
C GLU A 30 -12.68 2.39 -10.32
N LYS A 31 -11.74 3.30 -10.64
CA LYS A 31 -11.23 3.43 -11.99
C LYS A 31 -10.47 2.19 -12.47
N PHE A 32 -9.88 1.42 -11.56
CA PHE A 32 -9.24 0.14 -11.92
C PHE A 32 -10.27 -0.84 -12.48
N PHE A 33 -11.46 -0.92 -11.87
CA PHE A 33 -12.52 -1.82 -12.34
C PHE A 33 -13.31 -1.26 -13.52
N GLU A 34 -13.35 0.06 -13.72
CA GLU A 34 -13.81 0.67 -14.98
C GLU A 34 -12.91 0.24 -16.15
N ARG A 35 -11.58 0.28 -15.96
CA ARG A 35 -10.61 -0.17 -16.96
C ARG A 35 -10.57 -1.70 -17.13
N ASN A 36 -11.02 -2.46 -16.12
CA ASN A 36 -10.95 -3.92 -16.10
C ASN A 36 -12.30 -4.53 -15.70
N PRO A 37 -13.36 -4.35 -16.51
CA PRO A 37 -14.71 -4.77 -16.16
C PRO A 37 -14.82 -6.29 -15.94
N HIS A 38 -14.00 -7.08 -16.64
CA HIS A 38 -13.92 -8.54 -16.48
C HIS A 38 -13.48 -8.99 -15.08
N LEU A 39 -12.77 -8.16 -14.31
CA LEU A 39 -12.35 -8.47 -12.94
C LEU A 39 -13.40 -8.07 -11.90
N ARG A 40 -14.36 -7.19 -12.26
CA ARG A 40 -15.25 -6.53 -11.29
C ARG A 40 -16.03 -7.54 -10.45
N ARG A 41 -16.67 -8.52 -11.10
CA ARG A 41 -17.46 -9.55 -10.42
C ARG A 41 -16.64 -10.36 -9.41
N ALA A 42 -15.37 -10.62 -9.71
CA ALA A 42 -14.51 -11.48 -8.89
C ALA A 42 -13.82 -10.72 -7.75
N TYR A 43 -13.48 -9.44 -7.95
CA TYR A 43 -12.54 -8.73 -7.08
C TYR A 43 -13.04 -7.40 -6.51
N TYR A 44 -14.06 -6.76 -7.08
CA TYR A 44 -14.48 -5.41 -6.65
C TYR A 44 -14.86 -5.37 -5.16
N ASN A 45 -15.74 -6.29 -4.74
CA ASN A 45 -16.16 -6.41 -3.34
C ASN A 45 -15.19 -7.26 -2.48
N SER A 46 -14.03 -7.65 -3.00
CA SER A 46 -13.06 -8.49 -2.29
C SER A 46 -11.88 -7.70 -1.72
N LEU A 47 -11.94 -6.36 -1.77
CA LEU A 47 -10.93 -5.48 -1.19
C LEU A 47 -10.78 -5.71 0.32
N ILE A 48 -9.65 -6.27 0.74
CA ILE A 48 -9.29 -6.52 2.14
C ILE A 48 -8.85 -5.22 2.79
N GLY A 49 -8.01 -4.45 2.10
CA GLY A 49 -7.52 -3.17 2.60
C GLY A 49 -6.58 -2.45 1.65
N ILE A 50 -6.27 -1.21 2.02
CA ILE A 50 -5.34 -0.33 1.32
C ILE A 50 -4.31 0.15 2.33
N CYS A 51 -3.03 0.15 1.93
CA CYS A 51 -1.93 0.62 2.77
C CYS A 51 -1.03 1.62 2.04
N LEU A 52 -0.51 2.59 2.78
CA LEU A 52 0.66 3.36 2.40
C LEU A 52 1.91 2.56 2.82
N CYS A 53 2.86 2.42 1.90
CA CYS A 53 4.04 1.59 2.09
C CYS A 53 5.35 2.37 1.87
N GLN A 54 6.45 1.73 2.23
CA GLN A 54 7.82 2.16 1.92
C GLN A 54 8.20 3.57 2.43
N GLY A 55 8.72 4.42 1.55
CA GLY A 55 9.38 5.69 1.90
C GLY A 55 8.42 6.68 2.53
N ALA A 56 7.25 6.89 1.91
CA ALA A 56 6.22 7.78 2.44
C ALA A 56 5.62 7.27 3.76
N ALA A 57 5.41 5.96 3.90
CA ALA A 57 4.96 5.37 5.15
C ALA A 57 5.99 5.57 6.28
N LEU A 58 7.28 5.38 5.98
CA LEU A 58 8.35 5.60 6.94
C LEU A 58 8.48 7.10 7.29
N HIS A 59 8.32 7.98 6.31
CA HIS A 59 8.32 9.42 6.51
C HIS A 59 7.19 9.87 7.46
N TYR A 60 6.00 9.27 7.36
CA TYR A 60 4.90 9.55 8.29
C TYR A 60 5.28 9.27 9.76
N LEU A 61 6.18 8.30 10.00
CA LEU A 61 6.71 8.00 11.33
C LEU A 61 7.95 8.82 11.68
N ASN A 62 8.75 9.19 10.69
CA ASN A 62 9.98 9.96 10.85
C ASN A 62 10.18 10.92 9.65
N PRO A 63 9.80 12.21 9.79
CA PRO A 63 9.85 13.18 8.68
C PRO A 63 11.25 13.42 8.10
N LYS A 64 12.34 13.08 8.82
CA LYS A 64 13.73 13.28 8.37
C LYS A 64 14.07 12.49 7.10
N ILE A 65 13.31 11.45 6.75
CA ILE A 65 13.56 10.60 5.57
C ILE A 65 13.22 11.33 4.26
N GLY A 66 12.23 12.23 4.29
CA GLY A 66 11.64 12.85 3.10
C GLY A 66 10.91 11.88 2.16
N ILE A 67 10.01 12.40 1.33
CA ILE A 67 9.19 11.62 0.39
C ILE A 67 9.67 11.87 -1.04
N LYS A 68 9.86 10.79 -1.82
CA LYS A 68 10.14 10.85 -3.27
C LYS A 68 8.93 10.46 -4.12
N ASP A 69 8.10 9.60 -3.56
CA ASP A 69 6.92 9.00 -4.16
C ASP A 69 6.05 8.39 -3.06
N PHE A 70 4.79 8.13 -3.39
CA PHE A 70 3.83 7.42 -2.55
C PHE A 70 3.54 6.04 -3.13
N ASP A 71 3.96 4.99 -2.42
CA ASP A 71 3.58 3.61 -2.73
C ASP A 71 2.28 3.25 -2.02
N ILE A 72 1.18 3.11 -2.77
CA ILE A 72 -0.13 2.72 -2.25
C ILE A 72 -0.49 1.33 -2.75
N TRP A 73 -0.72 0.40 -1.82
CA TRP A 73 -1.06 -0.98 -2.12
C TRP A 73 -2.52 -1.29 -1.84
N HIS A 74 -3.23 -1.85 -2.82
CA HIS A 74 -4.53 -2.49 -2.66
C HIS A 74 -4.37 -4.00 -2.53
N PHE A 75 -4.94 -4.57 -1.47
CA PHE A 75 -4.95 -6.01 -1.23
C PHE A 75 -6.37 -6.55 -1.39
N TYR A 76 -6.52 -7.53 -2.28
CA TYR A 76 -7.80 -8.18 -2.57
C TYR A 76 -7.78 -9.62 -2.10
N LEU A 77 -8.92 -10.20 -1.78
CA LEU A 77 -9.03 -11.65 -1.60
C LEU A 77 -9.03 -12.33 -2.97
N ARG A 78 -8.18 -13.35 -3.13
CA ARG A 78 -8.07 -14.16 -4.35
C ARG A 78 -9.40 -14.85 -4.68
N SER A 79 -9.86 -14.68 -5.93
CA SER A 79 -10.96 -15.45 -6.49
C SER A 79 -10.51 -16.87 -6.84
N SER A 80 -11.40 -17.86 -6.72
CA SER A 80 -11.10 -19.24 -7.14
C SER A 80 -11.36 -19.49 -8.63
N TRP A 81 -11.95 -18.53 -9.36
CA TRP A 81 -12.34 -18.72 -10.78
C TRP A 81 -11.83 -17.63 -11.72
N VAL A 82 -11.21 -16.56 -11.21
CA VAL A 82 -10.55 -15.52 -12.05
C VAL A 82 -9.17 -15.26 -11.50
N ASN A 83 -8.16 -15.28 -12.37
CA ASN A 83 -6.78 -14.93 -11.99
C ASN A 83 -6.63 -13.40 -11.87
N PHE A 84 -5.94 -12.95 -10.82
CA PHE A 84 -5.56 -11.55 -10.71
C PHE A 84 -4.38 -11.24 -11.64
N PRO A 85 -4.31 -10.05 -12.28
CA PRO A 85 -3.18 -9.69 -13.11
C PRO A 85 -1.86 -9.73 -12.34
N TYR A 86 -0.84 -10.36 -12.91
CA TYR A 86 0.47 -10.52 -12.27
C TYR A 86 1.13 -9.18 -11.90
N ARG A 87 0.94 -8.16 -12.76
CA ARG A 87 1.45 -6.78 -12.60
C ARG A 87 0.31 -5.77 -12.74
N ALA A 88 -0.50 -5.64 -11.69
CA ALA A 88 -1.46 -4.54 -11.58
C ALA A 88 -0.79 -3.33 -10.92
N HIS A 89 -0.26 -2.44 -11.74
CA HIS A 89 0.42 -1.21 -11.33
C HIS A 89 -0.05 -0.06 -12.21
N LYS A 90 -0.26 1.10 -11.60
CA LYS A 90 -0.48 2.37 -12.29
C LYS A 90 0.30 3.44 -11.57
N ARG A 91 1.03 4.27 -12.32
CA ARG A 91 1.72 5.44 -11.78
C ARG A 91 1.02 6.71 -12.24
N ILE A 92 0.94 7.70 -11.36
CA ILE A 92 0.66 9.10 -11.71
C ILE A 92 1.89 9.93 -11.33
N GLU A 93 2.39 10.79 -12.24
CA GLU A 93 3.61 11.56 -11.96
C GLU A 93 3.35 12.78 -11.08
N ASN A 94 2.24 13.50 -11.32
CA ASN A 94 1.87 14.71 -10.56
C ASN A 94 0.71 14.40 -9.61
N GLY A 95 1.00 13.61 -8.58
CA GLY A 95 0.00 13.18 -7.60
C GLY A 95 -0.10 14.12 -6.40
N TYR A 96 -0.14 13.53 -5.21
CA TYR A 96 -0.29 14.29 -3.97
C TYR A 96 0.96 15.12 -3.68
N MET A 97 0.78 16.40 -3.35
CA MET A 97 1.88 17.36 -3.14
C MET A 97 2.86 17.43 -4.34
N GLY A 98 2.37 17.19 -5.56
CA GLY A 98 3.19 17.16 -6.77
C GLY A 98 4.15 15.96 -6.85
N MET A 99 4.11 15.03 -5.89
CA MET A 99 4.93 13.83 -5.93
C MET A 99 4.22 12.70 -6.69
N PRO A 100 4.98 11.80 -7.32
CA PRO A 100 4.41 10.63 -7.94
C PRO A 100 3.69 9.72 -6.96
N ILE A 101 2.64 9.04 -7.42
CA ILE A 101 1.98 7.96 -6.69
C ILE A 101 1.98 6.71 -7.54
N ASP A 102 2.45 5.62 -6.95
CA ASP A 102 2.33 4.28 -7.49
C ASP A 102 1.16 3.57 -6.79
N PHE A 103 0.16 3.18 -7.58
CA PHE A 103 -0.93 2.33 -7.15
C PHE A 103 -0.64 0.90 -7.55
N LEU A 104 -0.28 0.08 -6.57
CA LEU A 104 0.06 -1.33 -6.74
C LEU A 104 -1.08 -2.19 -6.21
N LYS A 105 -1.34 -3.32 -6.85
CA LYS A 105 -2.45 -4.20 -6.46
C LYS A 105 -1.98 -5.64 -6.40
N ARG A 106 -2.50 -6.38 -5.41
CA ARG A 106 -2.19 -7.78 -5.20
C ARG A 106 -3.38 -8.52 -4.62
N ASP A 107 -3.52 -9.78 -5.01
CA ASP A 107 -4.44 -10.68 -4.35
C ASP A 107 -3.74 -11.52 -3.26
N ILE A 108 -4.46 -11.74 -2.16
CA ILE A 108 -4.05 -12.56 -1.03
C ILE A 108 -4.72 -13.94 -1.22
N PRO A 109 -3.93 -15.04 -1.23
CA PRO A 109 -4.50 -16.38 -1.32
C PRO A 109 -5.52 -16.65 -0.23
N ARG A 110 -6.59 -17.37 -0.57
CA ARG A 110 -7.69 -17.69 0.35
C ARG A 110 -7.21 -18.40 1.61
N TYR A 111 -6.24 -19.31 1.50
CA TYR A 111 -5.68 -20.01 2.67
C TYR A 111 -5.05 -19.05 3.69
N VAL A 112 -4.47 -17.92 3.26
CA VAL A 112 -3.93 -16.89 4.18
C VAL A 112 -5.06 -16.08 4.81
N TYR A 113 -6.10 -15.78 4.03
CA TYR A 113 -7.27 -15.03 4.52
C TYR A 113 -8.06 -15.81 5.57
N ASP A 114 -8.21 -17.13 5.36
CA ASP A 114 -8.95 -18.01 6.26
C ASP A 114 -8.14 -18.41 7.51
N GLN A 115 -6.85 -18.07 7.55
CA GLN A 115 -5.99 -18.27 8.72
C GLN A 115 -6.21 -17.15 9.77
N GLY A 116 -6.84 -17.52 10.88
CA GLY A 116 -6.92 -16.68 12.08
C GLY A 116 -7.91 -15.52 11.95
N SER A 117 -7.49 -14.33 12.38
CA SER A 117 -8.35 -13.14 12.40
C SER A 117 -8.66 -12.65 10.99
N LYS A 118 -9.94 -12.38 10.71
CA LYS A 118 -10.41 -11.72 9.48
C LYS A 118 -10.26 -10.19 9.53
N GLU A 119 -9.52 -9.66 10.51
CA GLU A 119 -9.18 -8.24 10.55
C GLU A 119 -8.20 -7.89 9.43
N SER A 120 -8.54 -6.89 8.61
CA SER A 120 -7.78 -6.49 7.42
C SER A 120 -6.28 -6.33 7.67
N GLY A 121 -5.91 -5.65 8.77
CA GLY A 121 -4.51 -5.42 9.11
C GLY A 121 -3.76 -6.72 9.37
N GLN A 122 -4.37 -7.64 10.11
CA GLN A 122 -3.78 -8.93 10.43
C GLN A 122 -3.64 -9.81 9.18
N VAL A 123 -4.68 -9.87 8.33
CA VAL A 123 -4.63 -10.64 7.07
C VAL A 123 -3.50 -10.15 6.17
N ILE A 124 -3.38 -8.83 6.00
CA ILE A 124 -2.30 -8.22 5.20
C ILE A 124 -0.94 -8.58 5.80
N MET A 125 -0.78 -8.49 7.11
CA MET A 125 0.49 -8.81 7.76
C MET A 125 0.84 -10.30 7.67
N ASN A 126 -0.12 -11.20 7.87
CA ASN A 126 0.08 -12.65 7.69
C ASN A 126 0.61 -12.95 6.29
N TYR A 127 -0.02 -12.36 5.26
CA TYR A 127 0.42 -12.51 3.88
C TYR A 127 1.85 -12.01 3.63
N LEU A 128 2.18 -10.82 4.14
CA LEU A 128 3.51 -10.23 3.94
C LEU A 128 4.60 -11.02 4.68
N LEU A 129 4.31 -11.52 5.88
CA LEU A 129 5.25 -12.21 6.74
C LEU A 129 5.66 -13.61 6.25
N GLU A 130 4.91 -14.22 5.32
CA GLU A 130 5.38 -15.43 4.63
C GLU A 130 6.72 -15.24 3.88
N ARG A 131 7.09 -13.99 3.52
CA ARG A 131 8.40 -13.60 2.94
C ARG A 131 8.89 -14.41 1.73
N ASN A 132 8.01 -15.11 1.05
CA ASN A 132 8.30 -15.98 -0.10
C ASN A 132 8.47 -15.24 -1.45
N THR A 133 8.35 -13.91 -1.48
CA THR A 133 8.55 -13.13 -2.72
C THR A 133 9.42 -11.89 -2.47
N LYS A 134 10.13 -11.44 -3.51
CA LYS A 134 10.94 -10.19 -3.45
C LYS A 134 10.10 -9.00 -3.01
N SER A 135 8.89 -8.83 -3.56
CA SER A 135 7.99 -7.72 -3.21
C SER A 135 7.64 -7.69 -1.73
N LYS A 136 7.26 -8.83 -1.14
CA LYS A 136 6.97 -8.94 0.31
C LYS A 136 8.18 -8.55 1.15
N ASN A 137 9.36 -9.06 0.78
CA ASN A 137 10.61 -8.71 1.47
C ASN A 137 10.93 -7.22 1.38
N PHE A 138 10.75 -6.59 0.22
CA PHE A 138 10.96 -5.15 0.06
C PHE A 138 9.98 -4.31 0.87
N LEU A 139 8.69 -4.68 0.89
CA LEU A 139 7.68 -3.97 1.69
C LEU A 139 8.02 -4.00 3.18
N LEU A 140 8.49 -5.14 3.69
CA LEU A 140 8.84 -5.30 5.09
C LEU A 140 10.14 -4.58 5.51
N LYS A 141 10.94 -4.05 4.58
CA LYS A 141 12.13 -3.24 4.92
C LYS A 141 11.78 -1.90 5.58
N LYS A 142 10.57 -1.38 5.35
CA LYS A 142 10.13 -0.06 5.79
C LYS A 142 8.72 -0.11 6.38
N ALA A 143 8.20 1.03 6.82
CA ALA A 143 6.91 1.09 7.47
C ALA A 143 5.74 0.80 6.52
N ILE A 144 4.62 0.40 7.12
CA ILE A 144 3.33 0.16 6.48
C ILE A 144 2.25 0.79 7.35
N ILE A 145 1.48 1.72 6.76
CA ILE A 145 0.39 2.45 7.42
C ILE A 145 -0.94 2.10 6.74
N GLY A 146 -1.96 1.73 7.52
CA GLY A 146 -3.28 1.44 6.97
C GLY A 146 -4.00 2.70 6.48
N LEU A 147 -4.61 2.63 5.30
CA LEU A 147 -5.44 3.69 4.71
C LEU A 147 -6.93 3.30 4.63
N TYR A 148 -7.24 2.02 4.43
CA TYR A 148 -8.62 1.53 4.38
C TYR A 148 -8.65 0.04 4.76
N PRO A 149 -9.67 -0.48 5.46
CA PRO A 149 -10.88 0.19 5.94
C PRO A 149 -10.64 1.11 7.15
N ASP A 150 -11.71 1.77 7.63
CA ASP A 150 -11.67 2.66 8.81
C ASP A 150 -11.00 2.01 10.02
N LYS A 151 -11.25 0.71 10.22
CA LYS A 151 -10.67 -0.07 11.33
C LYS A 151 -9.14 -0.07 11.35
N ILE A 152 -8.47 0.15 10.22
CA ILE A 152 -7.01 0.21 10.13
C ILE A 152 -6.47 1.59 9.74
N PHE A 153 -7.33 2.58 9.52
CA PHE A 153 -6.91 3.89 9.05
C PHE A 153 -5.96 4.59 10.03
N GLY A 154 -4.79 4.97 9.54
CA GLY A 154 -3.72 5.61 10.31
C GLY A 154 -2.98 4.69 11.28
N LYS A 155 -3.35 3.39 11.37
CA LYS A 155 -2.63 2.43 12.21
C LYS A 155 -1.32 2.03 11.56
N VAL A 156 -0.27 1.92 12.38
CA VAL A 156 1.01 1.33 11.98
C VAL A 156 0.85 -0.18 11.97
N LEU A 157 0.82 -0.80 10.79
CA LEU A 157 0.76 -2.25 10.67
C LEU A 157 2.15 -2.88 10.79
N TRP A 158 3.18 -2.14 10.37
CA TRP A 158 4.57 -2.55 10.43
C TRP A 158 5.47 -1.33 10.51
N LYS A 159 6.50 -1.37 11.35
CA LYS A 159 7.50 -0.30 11.45
C LYS A 159 8.63 -0.45 10.42
N GLY A 160 8.95 -1.67 9.99
CA GLY A 160 10.13 -1.94 9.16
C GLY A 160 11.11 -2.86 9.90
N SER A 161 11.91 -3.62 9.16
CA SER A 161 12.82 -4.63 9.70
C SER A 161 14.27 -4.15 9.88
N GLY A 162 14.51 -2.96 10.41
CA GLY A 162 15.88 -2.46 10.64
C GLY A 162 16.00 -1.31 11.64
N ASP A 163 17.24 -1.02 12.03
CA ASP A 163 17.70 -0.04 13.05
C ASP A 163 17.37 1.43 12.75
N ILE A 164 16.46 1.70 11.81
CA ILE A 164 16.05 3.06 11.40
C ILE A 164 15.29 3.77 12.54
N TYR A 165 14.96 3.06 13.62
CA TYR A 165 14.31 3.59 14.83
C TYR A 165 15.25 3.72 16.03
N THR A 166 16.53 3.31 15.94
CA THR A 166 17.49 3.34 17.07
C THR A 166 18.46 4.53 16.99
N VAL A 167 17.95 5.71 16.68
CA VAL A 167 18.70 6.95 16.91
C VAL A 167 17.88 7.81 17.86
N THR A 168 18.02 7.50 19.15
CA THR A 168 17.75 8.43 20.26
C THR A 168 18.72 9.59 20.21
#